data_AF-A0A8F9GZE0-F1
#
_entry.id   AF-A0A8F9GZE0-F1
#
_cell.length_a   1.000
_cell.length_b   1.000
_cell.length_c   1.000
_cell.angle_alpha   90.00
_cell.angle_beta   90.00
_cell.angle_gamma   90.00
#
_symmetry.space_group_name_H-M   'P 1'
#
loop_
_entity.id
_entity.type
_entity.pdbx_description
1 polymer ?
#
loop_
_entity_poly.entity_id
_entity_poly.type
_entity_poly.pdbx_seq_one_letter_code
_entity_poly.pdbx_strand_id
1 'polypeptide(L)'
;MADKAILWALISASTQEGRKACSLSYFSCKAAEAELGLAYMAANNNKAFLTSLSRIMMYKIDAGLSESYTCYLLSKGKIIRPYLKNLNPHQLVADCIETVNKIKDKNKKIIDIDSVNICNDNKNINWRVNSTIVAIDDSIKCIDE
;
A
#
# COMPACT_ATOMS: atom_id res chain seq x y z
N MET A 1 -8.21 -9.18 -1.71
CA MET A 1 -7.44 -10.23 -1.02
C MET A 1 -5.97 -9.83 -0.94
N ALA A 2 -5.35 -9.44 -2.06
CA ALA A 2 -3.96 -8.98 -2.10
C ALA A 2 -3.72 -7.63 -1.41
N ASP A 3 -4.63 -6.68 -1.57
CA ASP A 3 -4.69 -5.41 -0.83
C ASP A 3 -4.71 -5.60 0.70
N LYS A 4 -5.43 -6.63 1.17
CA LYS A 4 -5.47 -6.98 2.59
C LYS A 4 -4.13 -7.52 3.10
N ALA A 5 -3.33 -8.18 2.26
CA ALA A 5 -2.02 -8.67 2.67
C ALA A 5 -1.08 -7.51 3.03
N ILE A 6 -1.11 -6.43 2.23
CA ILE A 6 -0.38 -5.20 2.51
C ILE A 6 -0.83 -4.59 3.83
N LEU A 7 -2.15 -4.41 4.03
CA LEU A 7 -2.69 -3.85 5.27
C LEU A 7 -2.29 -4.69 6.50
N TRP A 8 -2.35 -6.02 6.41
CA TRP A 8 -1.95 -6.91 7.50
C TRP A 8 -0.45 -6.84 7.80
N ALA A 9 0.39 -6.70 6.78
CA ALA A 9 1.82 -6.50 6.99
C ALA A 9 2.10 -5.20 7.74
N LEU A 10 1.41 -4.12 7.37
CA LEU A 10 1.54 -2.82 8.04
C LEU A 10 1.05 -2.87 9.49
N ILE A 11 -0.08 -3.54 9.75
CA ILE A 11 -0.59 -3.76 11.11
C ILE A 11 0.40 -4.58 11.94
N SER A 12 0.95 -5.65 11.36
CA SER A 12 1.96 -6.48 12.03
C SER A 12 3.19 -5.64 12.41
N ALA A 13 3.71 -4.83 11.48
CA ALA A 13 4.83 -3.95 11.72
C ALA A 13 4.53 -2.84 12.76
N SER A 14 3.28 -2.35 12.80
CA SER A 14 2.88 -1.27 13.71
C SER A 14 2.63 -1.75 15.16
N THR A 15 2.44 -3.04 15.40
CA THR A 15 2.10 -3.59 16.73
C THR A 15 3.32 -4.16 17.46
N GLN A 16 3.30 -4.11 18.80
CA GLN A 16 4.41 -4.67 19.59
C GLN A 16 4.51 -6.19 19.38
N GLU A 17 3.38 -6.89 19.35
CA GLU A 17 3.32 -8.34 19.14
C GLU A 17 3.85 -8.75 17.76
N GLY A 18 3.44 -8.05 16.70
CA GLY A 18 3.93 -8.32 15.34
C GLY A 18 5.43 -8.04 15.21
N ARG A 19 5.94 -6.95 15.79
CA ARG A 19 7.39 -6.68 15.85
C ARG A 19 8.17 -7.76 16.61
N LYS A 20 7.65 -8.21 17.75
CA LYS A 20 8.26 -9.32 18.51
C LYS A 20 8.28 -10.60 17.68
N ALA A 21 7.17 -10.97 17.05
CA ALA A 21 7.10 -12.15 16.20
C ALA A 21 8.09 -12.09 15.03
N CYS A 22 8.20 -10.93 14.38
CA CYS A 22 9.17 -10.67 13.31
C CYS A 22 10.63 -10.77 13.81
N SER A 23 10.95 -10.27 15.00
CA SER A 23 12.29 -10.41 15.57
C SER A 23 12.67 -11.86 15.91
N LEU A 24 11.69 -12.72 16.16
CA LEU A 24 11.91 -14.14 16.46
C LEU A 24 12.04 -14.99 15.20
N SER A 25 11.42 -14.58 14.09
CA SER A 25 11.51 -15.26 12.80
C SER A 25 11.20 -14.32 11.66
N TYR A 26 12.08 -14.29 10.65
CA TYR A 26 11.89 -13.52 9.43
C TYR A 26 10.56 -13.85 8.72
N PHE A 27 10.13 -15.12 8.75
CA PHE A 27 8.85 -15.57 8.17
C PHE A 27 7.62 -14.94 8.84
N SER A 28 7.77 -14.39 10.04
CA SER A 28 6.69 -13.72 10.77
C SER A 28 6.54 -12.24 10.40
N CYS A 29 7.48 -11.66 9.65
CA CYS A 29 7.52 -10.22 9.36
C CYS A 29 6.45 -9.73 8.39
N LYS A 30 5.71 -10.64 7.71
CA LYS A 30 4.62 -10.33 6.76
C LYS A 30 4.98 -9.47 5.55
N ALA A 31 6.20 -8.96 5.47
CA ALA A 31 6.72 -8.15 4.36
C ALA A 31 6.71 -8.93 3.03
N ALA A 32 7.14 -10.20 3.05
CA ALA A 32 7.10 -11.06 1.86
C ALA A 32 5.67 -11.25 1.33
N GLU A 33 4.68 -11.38 2.21
CA GLU A 33 3.26 -11.46 1.80
C GLU A 33 2.73 -10.14 1.23
N ALA A 34 3.20 -8.99 1.72
CA ALA A 34 2.86 -7.68 1.14
C ALA A 34 3.43 -7.52 -0.27
N GLU A 35 4.71 -7.87 -0.45
CA GLU A 35 5.37 -7.87 -1.76
C GLU A 35 4.70 -8.82 -2.74
N LEU A 36 4.39 -10.05 -2.30
CA LEU A 36 3.67 -11.02 -3.13
C LEU A 36 2.26 -10.52 -3.51
N GLY A 37 1.54 -9.92 -2.57
CA GLY A 37 0.23 -9.33 -2.83
C GLY A 37 0.31 -8.20 -3.85
N LEU A 38 1.32 -7.35 -3.71
CA LEU A 38 1.58 -6.25 -4.62
C LEU A 38 1.95 -6.75 -6.04
N ALA A 39 2.88 -7.69 -6.14
CA ALA A 39 3.25 -8.35 -7.39
C ALA A 39 2.05 -9.02 -8.07
N TYR A 40 1.21 -9.71 -7.31
CA TYR A 40 0.00 -10.35 -7.82
C TYR A 40 -1.00 -9.34 -8.41
N MET A 41 -1.22 -8.19 -7.76
CA MET A 41 -2.05 -7.12 -8.33
C MET A 41 -1.40 -6.53 -9.58
N ALA A 42 -0.09 -6.34 -9.56
CA ALA A 42 0.68 -5.79 -10.67
C ALA A 42 0.82 -6.76 -11.86
N ALA A 43 0.58 -8.05 -11.69
CA ALA A 43 0.59 -9.02 -12.79
C ALA A 43 -0.65 -8.90 -13.70
N ASN A 44 -1.70 -8.20 -13.26
CA ASN A 44 -2.99 -8.17 -13.96
C ASN A 44 -3.41 -6.75 -14.37
N ASN A 45 -4.06 -6.61 -15.53
CA ASN A 45 -4.53 -5.33 -16.08
C ASN A 45 -6.05 -5.16 -16.02
N ASN A 46 -6.77 -6.04 -15.33
CA ASN A 46 -8.20 -5.86 -15.16
C ASN A 46 -8.51 -4.66 -14.25
N LYS A 47 -9.73 -4.12 -14.40
CA LYS A 47 -10.17 -2.92 -13.67
C LYS A 47 -10.03 -3.06 -12.16
N ALA A 48 -10.39 -4.22 -11.60
CA ALA A 48 -10.35 -4.43 -10.16
C ALA A 48 -8.92 -4.34 -9.61
N PHE A 49 -7.95 -4.96 -10.28
CA PHE A 49 -6.55 -4.91 -9.86
C PHE A 49 -5.92 -3.53 -10.06
N LEU A 50 -6.22 -2.83 -11.15
CA LEU A 50 -5.75 -1.47 -11.36
C LEU A 50 -6.33 -0.51 -10.29
N THR A 51 -7.61 -0.66 -9.95
CA THR A 51 -8.22 0.08 -8.84
C THR A 51 -7.54 -0.25 -7.52
N SER A 52 -7.38 -1.52 -7.17
CA SER A 52 -6.71 -1.91 -5.92
C SER A 52 -5.26 -1.41 -5.85
N LEU A 53 -4.48 -1.59 -6.92
CA LEU A 53 -3.10 -1.15 -7.02
C LEU A 53 -3.01 0.37 -6.79
N SER A 54 -3.81 1.17 -7.51
CA SER A 54 -3.80 2.64 -7.34
C SER A 54 -4.16 3.10 -5.93
N ARG A 55 -4.98 2.34 -5.20
CA ARG A 55 -5.46 2.71 -3.86
C ARG A 55 -4.45 2.42 -2.75
N ILE A 56 -3.37 1.67 -3.00
CA ILE A 56 -2.33 1.35 -2.00
C ILE A 56 -1.67 2.63 -1.44
N MET A 57 -1.69 3.73 -2.19
CA MET A 57 -1.19 5.04 -1.77
C MET A 57 -1.79 5.55 -0.45
N MET A 58 -2.98 5.05 -0.08
CA MET A 58 -3.63 5.36 1.20
C MET A 58 -2.82 4.89 2.42
N TYR A 59 -1.88 3.98 2.22
CA TYR A 59 -1.07 3.41 3.29
C TYR A 59 0.33 4.04 3.36
N LYS A 60 0.88 4.13 4.57
CA LYS A 60 2.30 4.40 4.86
C LYS A 60 3.09 3.10 4.71
N ILE A 61 3.53 2.83 3.49
CA ILE A 61 4.40 1.68 3.20
C ILE A 61 5.87 2.03 3.52
N ASP A 62 6.63 1.03 3.94
CA ASP A 62 8.07 1.18 4.23
C ASP A 62 8.88 1.41 2.94
N ALA A 63 10.18 1.70 3.11
CA ALA A 63 11.05 2.05 1.99
C ALA A 63 11.14 0.94 0.93
N GLY A 64 11.26 -0.33 1.34
CA GLY A 64 11.36 -1.46 0.42
C GLY A 64 10.09 -1.66 -0.39
N LEU A 65 8.93 -1.74 0.29
CA LEU A 65 7.64 -1.89 -0.38
C LEU A 65 7.29 -0.67 -1.24
N SER A 66 7.79 0.52 -0.88
CA SER A 66 7.58 1.74 -1.64
C SER A 66 8.28 1.74 -2.99
N GLU A 67 9.47 1.16 -3.08
CA GLU A 67 10.21 1.02 -4.34
C GLU A 67 9.48 0.06 -5.28
N SER A 68 9.22 -1.16 -4.81
CA SER A 68 8.43 -2.17 -5.52
C SER A 68 7.11 -1.58 -6.02
N TYR A 69 6.37 -0.88 -5.15
CA TYR A 69 5.08 -0.29 -5.52
C TYR A 69 5.21 0.75 -6.62
N THR A 70 6.23 1.60 -6.54
CA THR A 70 6.49 2.62 -7.58
C THR A 70 6.80 1.94 -8.90
N CYS A 71 7.68 0.92 -8.90
CA CYS A 71 8.00 0.17 -10.10
C CYS A 71 6.80 -0.53 -10.73
N TYR A 72 5.93 -1.11 -9.91
CA TYR A 72 4.70 -1.71 -10.42
C TYR A 72 3.76 -0.67 -11.03
N LEU A 73 3.61 0.52 -10.44
CA LEU A 73 2.84 1.60 -11.07
C LEU A 73 3.43 2.03 -12.42
N LEU A 74 4.75 2.21 -12.49
CA LEU A 74 5.45 2.59 -13.73
C LEU A 74 5.33 1.51 -14.80
N SER A 75 5.41 0.22 -14.43
CA SER A 75 5.23 -0.91 -15.35
C SER A 75 3.86 -0.93 -16.04
N LYS A 76 2.82 -0.36 -15.39
CA LYS A 76 1.49 -0.21 -16.01
C LYS A 76 1.43 0.93 -17.03
N GLY A 77 2.34 1.89 -16.93
CA GLY A 77 2.41 3.06 -17.80
C GLY A 77 1.06 3.78 -17.91
N LYS A 78 0.67 4.11 -19.15
CA LYS A 78 -0.53 4.92 -19.41
C LYS A 78 -1.84 4.25 -18.96
N ILE A 79 -1.86 2.93 -18.74
CA ILE A 79 -3.07 2.19 -18.33
C ILE A 79 -3.52 2.55 -16.90
N ILE A 80 -2.57 2.76 -15.96
CA ILE A 80 -2.92 3.08 -14.57
C ILE A 80 -3.25 4.57 -14.38
N ARG A 81 -2.82 5.43 -15.30
CA ARG A 81 -3.01 6.90 -15.26
C ARG A 81 -4.44 7.37 -14.94
N PRO A 82 -5.51 6.89 -15.60
CA PRO A 82 -6.87 7.31 -15.26
C PRO A 82 -7.28 6.89 -13.84
N TYR A 83 -6.76 5.78 -13.33
CA TYR A 83 -7.04 5.33 -11.97
C TYR A 83 -6.40 6.27 -10.95
N LEU A 84 -5.15 6.68 -11.18
CA LEU A 84 -4.43 7.65 -10.34
C LEU A 84 -5.11 9.03 -10.34
N LYS A 85 -5.54 9.52 -11.50
CA LYS A 85 -6.22 10.84 -11.62
C LYS A 85 -7.57 10.89 -10.93
N ASN A 86 -8.26 9.76 -10.82
CA ASN A 86 -9.58 9.67 -10.21
C ASN A 86 -9.51 9.39 -8.71
N LEU A 87 -8.31 9.30 -8.12
CA LEU A 87 -8.17 9.16 -6.68
C LEU A 87 -8.59 10.45 -5.98
N ASN A 88 -9.38 10.31 -4.92
CA ASN A 88 -9.66 11.39 -3.98
C ASN A 88 -8.83 11.15 -2.71
N PRO A 89 -7.78 11.93 -2.44
CA PRO A 89 -6.93 11.77 -1.27
C PRO A 89 -7.73 11.78 0.04
N HIS A 90 -8.68 12.71 0.20
CA HIS A 90 -9.49 12.81 1.41
C HIS A 90 -10.30 11.52 1.64
N GLN A 91 -10.90 10.98 0.58
CA GLN A 91 -11.63 9.71 0.66
C GLN A 91 -10.69 8.55 1.00
N LEU A 92 -9.50 8.49 0.40
CA LEU A 92 -8.54 7.43 0.68
C LEU A 92 -8.07 7.43 2.13
N VAL A 93 -7.81 8.61 2.71
CA VAL A 93 -7.45 8.73 4.13
C VAL A 93 -8.61 8.26 5.00
N ALA A 94 -9.83 8.71 4.71
CA ALA A 94 -11.02 8.29 5.45
C ALA A 94 -11.26 6.78 5.36
N ASP A 95 -11.19 6.20 4.16
CA ASP A 95 -11.34 4.76 3.90
C ASP A 95 -10.30 3.94 4.69
N CYS A 96 -9.04 4.42 4.73
CA CYS A 96 -7.98 3.77 5.48
C CYS A 96 -8.27 3.79 6.98
N ILE A 97 -8.57 4.96 7.54
CA ILE A 97 -8.86 5.13 8.98
C ILE A 97 -10.06 4.25 9.37
N GLU A 98 -11.13 4.28 8.59
CA GLU A 98 -12.32 3.47 8.82
C GLU A 98 -11.98 1.97 8.81
N THR A 99 -11.19 1.52 7.83
CA THR A 99 -10.79 0.12 7.72
C THR A 99 -9.92 -0.32 8.90
N VAL A 100 -8.95 0.50 9.30
CA VAL A 100 -8.07 0.22 10.44
C VAL A 100 -8.87 0.15 11.74
N ASN A 101 -9.78 1.10 11.96
CA ASN A 101 -10.64 1.12 13.15
C ASN A 101 -11.57 -0.11 13.19
N LYS A 102 -12.17 -0.48 12.06
CA LYS A 102 -12.97 -1.72 11.96
C LYS A 102 -12.17 -2.97 12.33
N ILE A 103 -10.89 -3.02 11.98
CA ILE A 103 -10.01 -4.16 12.35
C ILE A 103 -9.73 -4.14 13.86
N LYS A 104 -9.43 -2.96 14.42
CA LYS A 104 -9.22 -2.76 15.86
C LYS A 104 -10.43 -3.19 16.67
N ASP A 105 -11.63 -2.76 16.27
CA ASP A 105 -12.89 -3.10 16.97
C ASP A 105 -13.19 -4.60 16.95
N LYS A 106 -12.89 -5.27 15.83
CA LYS A 106 -13.07 -6.72 15.68
C LYS A 106 -12.02 -7.53 16.42
N ASN A 107 -10.81 -7.00 16.59
CA ASN A 107 -9.69 -7.72 17.19
C ASN A 107 -9.26 -7.02 18.49
N LYS A 108 -10.07 -7.19 19.53
CA LYS A 108 -9.82 -6.63 20.88
C LYS A 108 -8.48 -7.00 21.52
N LYS A 109 -7.75 -7.96 20.94
CA LYS A 109 -6.39 -8.35 21.36
C LYS A 109 -5.29 -7.44 20.80
N ILE A 110 -5.54 -6.73 19.68
CA ILE A 110 -4.56 -5.85 19.04
C ILE A 110 -4.82 -4.40 19.46
N ILE A 111 -4.44 -4.09 20.69
CA ILE A 111 -4.81 -2.83 21.38
C ILE A 111 -4.01 -1.64 20.83
N ASP A 112 -2.81 -1.92 20.32
CA ASP A 112 -1.79 -0.92 19.98
C ASP A 112 -1.88 -0.41 18.53
N ILE A 113 -2.94 -0.76 17.79
CA ILE A 113 -3.13 -0.26 16.43
C ILE A 113 -3.51 1.22 16.49
N ASP A 114 -2.72 2.04 15.81
CA ASP A 114 -3.00 3.45 15.53
C ASP A 114 -3.03 3.69 14.01
N SER A 115 -4.15 4.19 13.52
CA SER A 115 -4.32 4.57 12.11
C SER A 115 -3.31 5.61 11.66
N VAL A 116 -2.77 6.45 12.55
CA VAL A 116 -1.73 7.43 12.21
C VAL A 116 -0.44 6.76 11.72
N ASN A 117 -0.14 5.54 12.20
CA ASN A 117 1.06 4.81 11.80
C ASN A 117 0.88 4.01 10.50
N ILE A 118 -0.37 3.80 10.06
CA ILE A 118 -0.71 2.94 8.92
C ILE A 118 -1.22 3.76 7.74
N CYS A 119 -2.04 4.77 8.00
CA CYS A 119 -2.68 5.59 6.99
C CYS A 119 -1.81 6.78 6.62
N ASN A 120 -1.74 7.02 5.32
CA ASN A 120 -1.04 8.16 4.75
C ASN A 120 -1.87 9.44 4.92
N ASP A 121 -1.28 10.59 4.62
CA ASP A 121 -1.98 11.88 4.65
C ASP A 121 -2.25 12.43 3.23
N ASN A 122 -3.16 13.39 3.14
CA ASN A 122 -3.57 13.99 1.87
C ASN A 122 -2.40 14.61 1.10
N LYS A 123 -1.43 15.21 1.80
CA LYS A 123 -0.29 15.88 1.16
C LYS A 123 0.61 14.85 0.49
N ASN A 124 0.93 13.78 1.21
CA ASN A 124 1.78 12.69 0.71
C ASN A 124 1.10 11.89 -0.41
N ILE A 125 -0.21 11.62 -0.29
CA ILE A 125 -0.97 10.99 -1.38
C ILE A 125 -0.94 11.86 -2.64
N ASN A 126 -1.25 13.16 -2.52
CA ASN A 126 -1.22 14.08 -3.66
C ASN A 126 0.16 14.16 -4.30
N TRP A 127 1.21 14.30 -3.48
CA TRP A 127 2.58 14.34 -3.96
C TRP A 127 2.93 13.07 -4.75
N ARG A 128 2.60 11.89 -4.19
CA ARG A 128 2.92 10.60 -4.83
C ARG A 128 2.12 10.37 -6.10
N VAL A 129 0.85 10.76 -6.15
CA VAL A 129 0.02 10.71 -7.37
C VAL A 129 0.65 11.55 -8.46
N ASN A 130 0.98 12.80 -8.16
CA ASN A 130 1.54 13.73 -9.14
C ASN A 130 2.91 13.26 -9.64
N SER A 131 3.81 12.84 -8.75
CA SER A 131 5.14 12.35 -9.13
C SER A 131 5.05 11.10 -10.00
N THR A 132 4.13 10.17 -9.67
CA THR A 132 3.92 8.96 -10.47
C THR A 132 3.35 9.28 -11.84
N ILE A 133 2.39 10.21 -11.94
CA ILE A 133 1.81 10.61 -13.24
C ILE A 133 2.87 11.27 -14.12
N VAL A 134 3.70 12.15 -13.57
CA VAL A 134 4.82 12.76 -14.30
C VAL A 134 5.77 11.69 -14.82
N ALA A 135 6.20 10.76 -13.95
CA ALA A 135 7.08 9.66 -14.35
C ALA A 135 6.47 8.76 -15.44
N ILE A 136 5.16 8.49 -15.38
CA ILE A 136 4.44 7.76 -16.44
C ILE A 136 4.42 8.56 -17.75
N ASP A 137 4.15 9.86 -17.68
CA ASP A 137 4.07 10.73 -18.85
C ASP A 137 5.47 10.88 -19.52
N ASP A 138 6.53 10.89 -18.72
CA ASP A 138 7.95 10.88 -19.14
C ASP A 138 8.46 9.48 -19.57
N SER A 139 7.61 8.45 -19.48
CA SER A 139 7.96 7.06 -19.80
C SER A 139 9.17 6.53 -19.02
N ILE A 140 9.34 7.00 -17.78
CA ILE A 140 10.36 6.49 -16.86
C ILE A 140 10.07 5.02 -16.58
N LYS A 141 11.10 4.20 -16.73
CA LYS A 141 11.07 2.79 -16.35
C LYS A 141 11.81 2.64 -15.03
N CYS A 142 11.36 1.68 -14.21
CA CYS A 142 12.28 1.18 -13.19
C CYS A 142 13.42 0.45 -13.90
N ILE A 143 14.63 0.75 -13.45
CA ILE A 143 15.81 -0.04 -13.77
C ILE A 143 15.69 -1.20 -12.80
N ASP A 144 15.37 -2.39 -13.29
CA ASP A 144 15.31 -3.60 -12.47
C ASP A 144 16.66 -3.75 -11.72
N GLU A 145 16.61 -4.13 -10.45
CA GLU A 145 17.77 -4.71 -9.74
C GLU A 145 18.19 -6.04 -10.39
#